data_AF-A0A3P7VE98-F1
#
_entry.id   AF-A0A3P7VE98-F1
#
_cell.length_a   1.000
_cell.length_b   1.000
_cell.length_c   1.000
_cell.angle_alpha   90.00
_cell.angle_beta   90.00
_cell.angle_gamma   90.00
#
_symmetry.space_group_name_H-M   'P 1'
#
loop_
_entity.id
_entity.type
_entity.pdbx_description
1 polymer ?
#
loop_
_entity_poly.entity_id
_entity_poly.type
_entity_poly.pdbx_seq_one_letter_code
_entity_poly.pdbx_strand_id
1 'polypeptide(L)'
;MYSGGDDGLVKVYDRRAFGEMDYQPVGVFAGHRDGITYIDARGDDRYLLSNSKDQTIKVWDLRRFSNEEAARKTVNCVRQQSWDYRWQPAPRCTLIPLKGDTSVITLRGHSVLHTLVRAKFSPSRTGKKYIYTGCARGEVVIYDLLANLSSPADGSNPNPVSRRLPGHVAVVRDVDWNPSSNEIATCAVSWDLLF
;
A
#
# COMPACT_ATOMS: atom_id res chain seq x y z
N MET A 1 -15.27 -5.43 -7.26
CA MET A 1 -14.38 -6.18 -6.33
C MET A 1 -12.93 -5.89 -6.71
N TYR A 2 -12.01 -5.92 -5.75
CA TYR A 2 -10.59 -5.65 -5.96
C TYR A 2 -9.77 -6.80 -5.42
N SER A 3 -8.67 -7.14 -6.08
CA SER A 3 -7.70 -8.12 -5.56
C SER A 3 -6.28 -7.61 -5.73
N GLY A 4 -5.40 -7.99 -4.81
CA GLY A 4 -3.96 -7.74 -4.88
C GLY A 4 -3.25 -9.07 -4.90
N GLY A 5 -2.32 -9.24 -5.85
CA GLY A 5 -1.57 -10.47 -6.01
C GLY A 5 -0.10 -10.32 -5.64
N ASP A 6 0.56 -11.47 -5.54
CA ASP A 6 2.02 -11.56 -5.51
C ASP A 6 2.66 -11.21 -6.86
N ASP A 7 1.87 -10.99 -7.91
CA ASP A 7 2.30 -10.47 -9.22
C ASP A 7 2.52 -8.94 -9.23
N GLY A 8 2.27 -8.25 -8.10
CA GLY A 8 2.41 -6.81 -7.95
C GLY A 8 1.31 -5.99 -8.63
N LEU A 9 0.24 -6.65 -9.13
CA LEU A 9 -0.88 -5.99 -9.77
C LEU A 9 -2.09 -5.89 -8.83
N VAL A 10 -2.74 -4.74 -8.84
CA VAL A 10 -4.09 -4.61 -8.29
C VAL A 10 -5.07 -4.84 -9.43
N LYS A 11 -5.94 -5.83 -9.31
CA LYS A 11 -6.93 -6.19 -10.32
C LYS A 11 -8.32 -5.73 -9.88
N VAL A 12 -9.07 -5.18 -10.82
CA VAL A 12 -10.43 -4.67 -10.63
C VAL A 12 -11.39 -5.57 -11.38
N TYR A 13 -12.46 -5.99 -10.70
CA TYR A 13 -13.49 -6.86 -11.25
C TYR A 13 -14.86 -6.19 -11.09
N ASP A 14 -15.61 -6.09 -12.18
CA ASP A 14 -17.02 -5.69 -12.13
C ASP A 14 -17.88 -6.95 -12.00
N ARG A 15 -18.75 -6.98 -10.97
CA ARG A 15 -19.65 -8.11 -10.74
C ARG A 15 -20.73 -8.23 -11.83
N ARG A 16 -21.06 -7.13 -12.49
CA ARG A 16 -22.03 -7.10 -13.59
C ARG A 16 -21.45 -7.64 -14.90
N ALA A 17 -20.12 -7.58 -15.04
CA ALA A 17 -19.41 -8.07 -16.21
C ALA A 17 -19.07 -9.57 -16.11
N PHE A 18 -19.44 -10.24 -15.01
CA PHE A 18 -19.32 -11.69 -14.91
C PHE A 18 -20.34 -12.35 -15.85
N GLY A 19 -19.88 -12.72 -17.04
CA GLY A 19 -20.55 -13.71 -17.89
C GLY A 19 -20.37 -15.12 -17.34
N GLU A 20 -21.04 -16.11 -17.93
CA GLU A 20 -21.12 -17.48 -17.41
C GLU A 20 -19.76 -18.19 -17.25
N MET A 21 -18.67 -17.72 -17.89
CA MET A 21 -17.35 -18.36 -17.88
C MET A 21 -16.13 -17.40 -17.89
N ASP A 22 -16.31 -16.07 -18.00
CA ASP A 22 -15.19 -15.13 -18.15
C ASP A 22 -14.93 -14.30 -16.88
N TYR A 23 -13.86 -14.64 -16.18
CA TYR A 23 -13.43 -13.99 -14.93
C TYR A 23 -12.28 -12.99 -15.16
N GLN A 24 -12.36 -12.23 -16.26
CA GLN A 24 -11.32 -11.26 -16.59
C GLN A 24 -11.45 -9.97 -15.77
N PRO A 25 -10.33 -9.40 -15.29
CA PRO A 25 -10.37 -8.09 -14.66
C PRO A 25 -10.78 -7.03 -15.69
N VAL A 26 -11.68 -6.12 -15.31
CA VAL A 26 -12.07 -4.97 -16.13
C VAL A 26 -10.98 -3.91 -16.21
N GLY A 27 -10.01 -3.97 -15.31
CA GLY A 27 -8.88 -3.07 -15.27
C GLY A 27 -7.82 -3.54 -14.27
N VAL A 28 -6.61 -3.01 -14.43
CA VAL A 28 -5.49 -3.30 -13.53
C VAL A 28 -4.75 -2.02 -13.17
N PHE A 29 -4.14 -1.99 -12.00
CA PHE A 29 -3.16 -0.99 -11.61
C PHE A 29 -1.79 -1.64 -11.49
N ALA A 30 -0.83 -1.06 -12.22
CA ALA A 30 0.53 -1.50 -12.34
C ALA A 30 1.47 -0.39 -11.84
N GLY A 31 2.53 -0.80 -11.15
CA GLY A 31 3.55 0.12 -10.61
C GLY A 31 4.29 -0.39 -9.38
N HIS A 32 3.73 -1.37 -8.65
CA HIS A 32 4.47 -2.03 -7.58
C HIS A 32 5.62 -2.86 -8.13
N ARG A 33 6.68 -3.00 -7.33
CA ARG A 33 7.86 -3.81 -7.67
C ARG A 33 7.87 -5.16 -6.98
N ASP A 34 6.90 -5.41 -6.12
CA ASP A 34 6.78 -6.64 -5.34
C ASP A 34 5.30 -6.90 -4.98
N GLY A 35 5.01 -8.07 -4.42
CA GLY A 35 3.67 -8.53 -4.09
C GLY A 35 2.90 -7.57 -3.18
N ILE A 36 1.60 -7.46 -3.44
CA ILE A 36 0.69 -6.62 -2.67
C ILE A 36 0.28 -7.37 -1.40
N THR A 37 0.41 -6.68 -0.27
CA THR A 37 0.13 -7.21 1.07
C THR A 37 -1.28 -6.88 1.55
N TYR A 38 -1.84 -5.75 1.10
CA TYR A 38 -3.16 -5.30 1.50
C TYR A 38 -3.74 -4.28 0.52
N ILE A 39 -5.06 -4.20 0.44
CA ILE A 39 -5.80 -3.21 -0.33
C ILE A 39 -6.90 -2.63 0.56
N ASP A 40 -7.10 -1.31 0.46
CA ASP A 40 -8.20 -0.63 1.13
C ASP A 40 -8.87 0.37 0.18
N ALA A 41 -10.19 0.47 0.23
CA ALA A 41 -10.95 1.40 -0.60
C ALA A 41 -11.27 2.66 0.20
N ARG A 42 -11.07 3.84 -0.40
CA ARG A 42 -11.46 5.09 0.25
C ARG A 42 -12.98 5.21 0.39
N GLY A 43 -13.78 4.43 -0.34
CA GLY A 43 -15.24 4.45 -0.25
C GLY A 43 -15.90 5.71 -0.81
N ASP A 44 -15.15 6.50 -1.59
CA ASP A 44 -15.64 7.61 -2.41
C ASP A 44 -15.75 7.22 -3.90
N ASP A 45 -15.66 5.92 -4.19
CA ASP A 45 -15.61 5.32 -5.53
C ASP A 45 -14.59 5.96 -6.48
N ARG A 46 -13.56 6.60 -5.91
CA ARG A 46 -12.52 7.28 -6.69
C ARG A 46 -11.14 6.77 -6.38
N TYR A 47 -10.81 6.56 -5.10
CA TYR A 47 -9.45 6.19 -4.72
C TYR A 47 -9.36 4.82 -4.08
N LEU A 48 -8.32 4.09 -4.48
CA LEU A 48 -7.94 2.79 -3.93
C LEU A 48 -6.52 2.87 -3.39
N LEU A 49 -6.27 2.22 -2.26
CA LEU A 49 -4.96 2.10 -1.64
C LEU A 49 -4.47 0.67 -1.78
N SER A 50 -3.17 0.51 -2.06
CA SER A 50 -2.49 -0.77 -1.94
C SER A 50 -1.18 -0.62 -1.16
N ASN A 51 -0.88 -1.59 -0.30
CA ASN A 51 0.39 -1.72 0.40
C ASN A 51 1.18 -2.88 -0.18
N SER A 52 2.49 -2.73 -0.39
CA SER A 52 3.32 -3.77 -1.01
C SER A 52 4.58 -4.10 -0.21
N LYS A 53 5.08 -5.31 -0.44
CA LYS A 53 6.40 -5.79 0.02
C LYS A 53 7.53 -4.89 -0.49
N ASP A 54 7.32 -4.10 -1.54
CA ASP A 54 8.29 -3.11 -2.05
C ASP A 54 8.49 -1.88 -1.13
N GLN A 55 7.95 -1.91 0.09
CA GLN A 55 8.02 -0.82 1.08
C GLN A 55 7.27 0.45 0.63
N THR A 56 6.28 0.32 -0.26
CA THR A 56 5.44 1.42 -0.71
C THR A 56 3.97 1.19 -0.44
N ILE A 57 3.29 2.30 -0.16
CA ILE A 57 1.85 2.39 -0.28
C ILE A 57 1.57 3.24 -1.53
N LYS A 58 0.71 2.75 -2.40
CA LYS A 58 0.27 3.47 -3.59
C LYS A 58 -1.21 3.79 -3.50
N VAL A 59 -1.57 4.97 -3.98
CA VAL A 59 -2.95 5.41 -4.14
C VAL A 59 -3.26 5.49 -5.64
N TRP A 60 -4.35 4.87 -6.05
CA TRP A 60 -4.78 4.75 -7.44
C TRP A 60 -6.09 5.49 -7.67
N ASP A 61 -6.28 6.03 -8.87
CA ASP A 61 -7.56 6.57 -9.32
C ASP A 61 -8.34 5.49 -10.07
N LEU A 62 -9.52 5.13 -9.57
CA LEU A 62 -10.39 4.09 -10.13
C LEU A 62 -10.86 4.39 -11.55
N ARG A 63 -10.71 5.64 -12.02
CA ARG A 63 -11.06 6.06 -13.39
C ARG A 63 -9.90 5.96 -14.37
N ARG A 64 -8.70 5.57 -13.92
CA ARG A 64 -7.48 5.55 -14.73
C ARG A 64 -6.72 4.24 -14.55
N PHE A 65 -7.10 3.23 -15.32
CA PHE A 65 -6.40 1.95 -15.33
C PHE A 65 -5.03 2.05 -16.01
N SER A 66 -4.14 1.14 -15.64
CA SER A 66 -2.86 0.95 -16.32
C SER A 66 -3.04 0.32 -17.70
N ASN A 67 -2.12 0.65 -18.60
CA ASN A 67 -2.01 -0.04 -19.88
C ASN A 67 -1.41 -1.45 -19.70
N GLU A 68 -1.61 -2.28 -20.70
CA GLU A 68 -1.11 -3.66 -20.71
C GLU A 68 0.43 -3.71 -20.66
N GLU A 69 1.11 -2.74 -21.28
CA GLU A 69 2.56 -2.66 -21.26
C GLU A 69 3.11 -2.43 -19.84
N ALA A 70 2.49 -1.54 -19.06
CA ALA A 70 2.84 -1.31 -17.66
C ALA A 70 2.56 -2.56 -16.82
N ALA A 71 1.41 -3.22 -17.04
CA ALA A 71 1.09 -4.47 -16.34
C ALA A 71 2.16 -5.55 -16.59
N ARG A 72 2.55 -5.76 -17.85
CA ARG A 72 3.60 -6.72 -18.22
C ARG A 72 4.96 -6.34 -17.61
N LYS A 73 5.31 -5.06 -17.59
CA LYS A 73 6.54 -4.58 -16.95
C LYS A 73 6.54 -4.81 -15.44
N THR A 74 5.43 -4.57 -14.76
CA THR A 74 5.27 -4.88 -13.34
C THR A 74 5.47 -6.37 -13.08
N VAL A 75 4.76 -7.23 -13.79
CA VAL A 75 4.88 -8.69 -13.62
C VAL A 75 6.32 -9.16 -13.87
N ASN A 76 6.96 -8.66 -14.92
CA ASN A 76 8.36 -9.00 -15.20
C ASN A 76 9.32 -8.49 -14.12
N CYS A 77 9.10 -7.27 -13.61
CA CYS A 77 9.90 -6.71 -12.51
C CYS A 77 9.80 -7.60 -11.27
N VAL A 78 8.58 -7.95 -10.85
CA VAL A 78 8.33 -8.81 -9.69
C VAL A 78 8.98 -10.17 -9.87
N ARG A 79 8.85 -10.80 -11.05
CA ARG A 79 9.45 -12.11 -11.34
C ARG A 79 10.98 -12.11 -11.32
N GLN A 80 11.61 -10.97 -11.60
CA GLN A 80 13.07 -10.82 -11.61
C GLN A 80 13.63 -10.37 -10.25
N GLN A 81 12.77 -10.06 -9.27
CA GLN A 81 13.22 -9.72 -7.92
C GLN A 81 13.89 -10.95 -7.28
N SER A 82 15.02 -10.72 -6.61
CA SER A 82 15.81 -11.76 -5.97
C SER A 82 15.96 -11.58 -4.45
N TRP A 83 15.14 -10.71 -3.86
CA TRP A 83 15.16 -10.44 -2.42
C TRP A 83 13.92 -11.01 -1.74
N ASP A 84 14.03 -11.28 -0.44
CA ASP A 84 12.91 -11.80 0.37
C ASP A 84 12.65 -10.88 1.56
N TYR A 85 11.49 -10.24 1.56
CA TYR A 85 11.06 -9.30 2.60
C TYR A 85 10.99 -9.89 4.02
N ARG A 86 10.99 -11.23 4.15
CA ARG A 86 10.91 -11.88 5.46
C ARG A 86 12.21 -11.79 6.26
N TRP A 87 13.36 -11.71 5.58
CA TRP A 87 14.67 -11.74 6.24
C TRP A 87 15.74 -10.86 5.57
N GLN A 88 15.47 -10.28 4.41
CA GLN A 88 16.41 -9.38 3.72
C GLN A 88 15.94 -7.93 3.79
N PRO A 89 16.88 -6.96 3.88
CA PRO A 89 16.53 -5.55 3.75
C PRO A 89 16.06 -5.24 2.33
N ALA A 90 15.12 -4.31 2.20
CA ALA A 90 14.59 -3.90 0.91
C ALA A 90 15.69 -3.31 0.00
N PRO A 91 15.79 -3.75 -1.27
CA PRO A 91 16.82 -3.28 -2.18
C PRO A 91 16.57 -1.82 -2.57
N ARG A 92 17.65 -1.07 -2.83
CA ARG A 92 17.56 0.38 -3.17
C ARG A 92 16.70 0.65 -4.42
N CYS A 93 16.57 -0.32 -5.33
CA CYS A 93 15.72 -0.17 -6.51
C CYS A 93 14.22 0.01 -6.16
N THR A 94 13.77 -0.42 -4.97
CA THR A 94 12.40 -0.18 -4.48
C THR A 94 12.11 1.31 -4.26
N LEU A 95 13.15 2.13 -4.05
CA LEU A 95 13.03 3.58 -3.89
C LEU A 95 12.66 4.28 -5.19
N ILE A 96 12.92 3.64 -6.33
CA ILE A 96 12.69 4.22 -7.66
C ILE A 96 11.34 3.71 -8.19
N PRO A 97 10.38 4.60 -8.49
CA PRO A 97 9.12 4.22 -9.14
C PRO A 97 9.35 3.42 -10.41
N LEU A 98 8.50 2.42 -10.67
CA LEU A 98 8.61 1.60 -11.87
C LEU A 98 8.20 2.43 -13.11
N LYS A 99 8.87 2.20 -14.24
CA LYS A 99 8.47 2.85 -15.50
C LYS A 99 7.08 2.35 -15.91
N GLY A 100 6.11 3.27 -16.01
CA GLY A 100 4.70 2.94 -16.25
C GLY A 100 3.85 2.86 -14.99
N ASP A 101 4.39 3.25 -13.83
CA ASP A 101 3.63 3.44 -12.61
C ASP A 101 2.51 4.49 -12.81
N THR A 102 1.27 4.05 -12.58
CA THR A 102 0.06 4.89 -12.74
C THR A 102 -0.49 5.42 -11.41
N SER A 103 0.25 5.24 -10.32
CA SER A 103 -0.18 5.72 -9.00
C SER A 103 -0.27 7.24 -8.97
N VAL A 104 -1.32 7.73 -8.34
CA VAL A 104 -1.52 9.17 -8.08
C VAL A 104 -0.55 9.64 -7.00
N ILE A 105 -0.37 8.81 -5.97
CA ILE A 105 0.53 9.07 -4.85
C ILE A 105 1.30 7.79 -4.54
N THR A 106 2.60 7.93 -4.32
CA THR A 106 3.44 6.89 -3.73
C THR A 106 3.96 7.37 -2.38
N LEU A 107 3.52 6.71 -1.31
CA LEU A 107 3.94 6.95 0.06
C LEU A 107 5.05 5.98 0.46
N ARG A 108 6.00 6.48 1.25
CA ARG A 108 7.19 5.76 1.71
C ARG A 108 7.45 6.07 3.18
N GLY A 109 8.27 5.26 3.83
CA GLY A 109 8.75 5.52 5.20
C GLY A 109 8.23 4.55 6.25
N HIS A 110 7.21 3.75 5.96
CA HIS A 110 6.90 2.53 6.70
C HIS A 110 7.77 1.38 6.18
N SER A 111 7.85 0.32 6.98
CA SER A 111 8.60 -0.89 6.63
C SER A 111 7.68 -2.10 6.62
N VAL A 112 7.72 -2.86 5.54
CA VAL A 112 6.95 -4.09 5.31
C VAL A 112 7.95 -5.25 5.28
N LEU A 113 8.42 -5.65 6.45
CA LEU A 113 9.37 -6.75 6.63
C LEU A 113 8.81 -7.79 7.59
N HIS A 114 9.33 -9.02 7.50
CA HIS A 114 8.97 -10.20 8.32
C HIS A 114 7.54 -10.73 8.13
N THR A 115 6.53 -9.86 7.99
CA THR A 115 5.13 -10.24 7.77
C THR A 115 4.40 -9.26 6.86
N LEU A 116 3.19 -9.64 6.45
CA LEU A 116 2.30 -8.79 5.66
C LEU A 116 1.71 -7.69 6.55
N VAL A 117 2.12 -6.45 6.33
CA VAL A 117 1.64 -5.28 7.07
C VAL A 117 0.43 -4.66 6.37
N ARG A 118 -0.54 -4.16 7.12
CA ARG A 118 -1.74 -3.51 6.60
C ARG A 118 -1.64 -1.99 6.66
N ALA A 119 -2.27 -1.36 5.68
CA ALA A 119 -2.42 0.09 5.59
C ALA A 119 -3.86 0.42 5.18
N LYS A 120 -4.43 1.49 5.76
CA LYS A 120 -5.85 1.83 5.60
C LYS A 120 -6.03 3.34 5.49
N PHE A 121 -7.13 3.75 4.85
CA PHE A 121 -7.62 5.11 4.93
C PHE A 121 -8.22 5.36 6.31
N SER A 122 -8.02 6.58 6.82
CA SER A 122 -8.66 7.04 8.04
C SER A 122 -10.20 7.03 7.93
N PRO A 123 -10.93 6.95 9.06
CA PRO A 123 -12.38 6.88 9.06
C PRO A 123 -13.07 8.08 8.40
N SER A 124 -14.32 7.93 7.96
CA SER A 124 -15.08 8.98 7.28
C SER A 124 -15.16 10.30 8.07
N ARG A 125 -15.18 10.23 9.41
CA ARG A 125 -15.20 11.41 10.30
C ARG A 125 -14.00 12.33 10.11
N THR A 126 -12.83 11.81 9.76
CA THR A 126 -11.62 12.62 9.51
C THR A 126 -11.60 13.21 8.09
N GLY A 127 -12.63 12.95 7.28
CA GLY A 127 -12.65 13.23 5.84
C GLY A 127 -11.76 12.28 5.03
N LYS A 128 -11.29 11.18 5.63
CA LYS A 128 -10.33 10.23 5.04
C LYS A 128 -9.05 10.90 4.53
N LYS A 129 -8.63 11.96 5.21
CA LYS A 129 -7.44 12.76 4.84
C LYS A 129 -6.12 12.14 5.27
N TYR A 130 -6.16 11.14 6.15
CA TYR A 130 -4.99 10.39 6.58
C TYR A 130 -4.99 8.97 6.03
N ILE A 131 -3.79 8.44 5.83
CA ILE A 131 -3.52 7.01 5.69
C ILE A 131 -2.72 6.58 6.90
N TYR A 132 -3.04 5.43 7.48
CA TYR A 132 -2.27 4.87 8.58
C TYR A 132 -1.87 3.43 8.27
N THR A 133 -0.69 3.04 8.72
CA THR A 133 -0.10 1.72 8.46
C THR A 133 0.65 1.23 9.68
N GLY A 134 0.71 -0.09 9.85
CA GLY A 134 1.71 -0.71 10.70
C GLY A 134 3.13 -0.54 10.12
N CYS A 135 4.12 -0.88 10.92
CA CYS A 135 5.53 -0.86 10.53
C CYS A 135 6.26 -2.02 11.19
N ALA A 136 7.22 -2.60 10.47
CA ALA A 136 8.10 -3.63 11.01
C ALA A 136 8.96 -3.13 12.19
N ARG A 137 9.11 -1.82 12.36
CA ARG A 137 9.83 -1.19 13.47
C ARG A 137 9.02 -1.14 14.78
N GLY A 138 7.82 -1.69 14.83
CA GLY A 138 6.96 -1.62 16.02
C GLY A 138 6.21 -0.29 16.18
N GLU A 139 6.11 0.48 15.10
CA GLU A 139 5.43 1.78 15.08
C GLU A 139 4.17 1.73 14.21
N VAL A 140 3.21 2.60 14.50
CA VAL A 140 2.17 2.99 13.53
C VAL A 140 2.60 4.28 12.84
N VAL A 141 2.61 4.27 11.51
CA VAL A 141 2.97 5.43 10.70
C VAL A 141 1.68 6.05 10.15
N ILE A 142 1.52 7.35 10.34
CA ILE A 142 0.37 8.12 9.86
C ILE A 142 0.86 9.14 8.84
N TYR A 143 0.25 9.10 7.66
CA TYR A 143 0.48 9.98 6.52
C TYR A 143 -0.64 11.01 6.41
N ASP A 144 -0.30 12.26 6.11
CA ASP A 144 -1.27 13.30 5.76
C ASP A 144 -1.30 13.47 4.23
N LEU A 145 -2.47 13.19 3.64
CA LEU A 145 -2.67 13.27 2.19
C LEU A 145 -2.78 14.70 1.67
N LEU A 146 -3.02 15.67 2.54
CA LEU A 146 -3.15 17.08 2.16
C LEU A 146 -1.85 17.86 2.37
N ALA A 147 -0.91 17.33 3.17
CA ALA A 147 0.37 17.99 3.44
C ALA A 147 1.23 18.19 2.18
N ASN A 148 1.04 17.35 1.16
CA ASN A 148 1.71 17.48 -0.14
C ASN A 148 1.24 18.70 -0.96
N LEU A 149 0.08 19.29 -0.63
CA LEU A 149 -0.44 20.51 -1.27
C LEU A 149 0.18 21.78 -0.68
N SER A 150 0.82 21.68 0.49
CA SER A 150 1.30 22.82 1.28
C SER A 150 2.83 22.99 1.32
N SER A 151 3.62 22.12 0.68
CA SER A 151 5.09 22.22 0.67
C SER A 151 5.66 22.83 -0.61
N PRO A 152 6.83 23.49 -0.55
CA PRO A 152 7.28 24.43 -1.56
C PRO A 152 7.77 23.75 -2.85
N ALA A 153 7.78 24.54 -3.93
CA ALA A 153 8.07 24.19 -5.33
C ALA A 153 9.45 23.56 -5.65
N ASP A 154 10.17 23.01 -4.67
CA ASP A 154 11.56 22.55 -4.80
C ASP A 154 11.70 21.06 -5.21
N GLY A 155 10.61 20.40 -5.61
CA GLY A 155 10.66 19.05 -6.23
C GLY A 155 11.20 17.90 -5.35
N SER A 156 11.72 18.19 -4.16
CA SER A 156 12.08 17.21 -3.15
C SER A 156 10.79 16.74 -2.47
N ASN A 157 10.31 15.56 -2.84
CA ASN A 157 9.05 15.01 -2.35
C ASN A 157 9.07 14.97 -0.81
N PRO A 158 8.37 15.89 -0.10
CA PRO A 158 8.47 15.97 1.34
C PRO A 158 7.81 14.72 1.89
N ASN A 159 8.56 13.99 2.70
CA ASN A 159 8.11 12.75 3.30
C ASN A 159 6.72 12.97 3.95
N PRO A 160 5.63 12.38 3.42
CA PRO A 160 4.26 12.71 3.84
C PRO A 160 3.90 12.15 5.22
N VAL A 161 4.89 11.62 5.96
CA VAL A 161 4.72 11.11 7.32
C VAL A 161 4.41 12.28 8.25
N SER A 162 3.16 12.35 8.70
CA SER A 162 2.70 13.33 9.67
C SER A 162 3.09 12.93 11.09
N ARG A 163 2.92 11.64 11.44
CA ARG A 163 3.20 11.13 12.79
C ARG A 163 3.71 9.68 12.75
N ARG A 164 4.51 9.35 13.76
CA ARG A 164 4.89 7.99 14.12
C ARG A 164 4.45 7.74 15.56
N LEU A 165 3.71 6.67 15.79
CA LEU A 165 3.26 6.27 17.12
C LEU A 165 4.08 5.03 17.52
N PRO A 166 5.12 5.19 18.34
CA PRO A 166 5.87 4.06 18.87
C PRO A 166 5.06 3.37 19.98
N GLY A 167 5.34 2.09 20.22
CA GLY A 167 4.76 1.38 21.37
C GLY A 167 4.99 -0.12 21.36
N HIS A 168 5.15 -0.74 20.19
CA HIS A 168 5.39 -2.18 20.09
C HIS A 168 6.88 -2.48 19.98
N VAL A 169 7.29 -3.59 20.60
CA VAL A 169 8.65 -4.12 20.48
C VAL A 169 8.81 -4.94 19.19
N ALA A 170 7.69 -5.45 18.66
CA ALA A 170 7.65 -6.30 17.48
C ALA A 170 6.85 -5.66 16.33
N VAL A 171 6.89 -6.29 15.15
CA VAL A 171 6.23 -5.81 13.93
C VAL A 171 4.73 -5.58 14.15
N VAL A 172 4.25 -4.37 13.86
CA VAL A 172 2.82 -4.06 13.82
C VAL A 172 2.24 -4.53 12.49
N ARG A 173 1.42 -5.58 12.53
CA ARG A 173 0.86 -6.24 11.35
C ARG A 173 -0.46 -5.61 10.92
N ASP A 174 -1.38 -5.45 11.86
CA ASP A 174 -2.70 -4.88 11.61
C ASP A 174 -2.90 -3.63 12.46
N VAL A 175 -3.66 -2.71 11.88
CA VAL A 175 -4.01 -1.44 12.47
C VAL A 175 -5.46 -1.18 12.12
N ASP A 176 -6.27 -0.76 13.09
CA ASP A 176 -7.65 -0.37 12.83
C ASP A 176 -8.02 0.85 13.69
N TRP A 177 -8.44 1.92 13.03
CA TRP A 177 -8.82 3.15 13.70
C TRP A 177 -10.32 3.12 14.01
N ASN A 178 -10.66 3.27 15.30
CA ASN A 178 -12.04 3.41 15.73
C ASN A 178 -12.79 4.48 14.89
N PRO A 179 -13.94 4.14 14.28
CA PRO A 179 -14.69 5.08 13.45
C PRO A 179 -15.17 6.34 14.21
N SER A 180 -15.42 6.21 15.51
CA SER A 180 -16.03 7.23 16.36
C SER A 180 -15.03 7.96 17.26
N SER A 181 -14.00 7.26 17.77
CA SER A 181 -12.99 7.82 18.66
C SER A 181 -11.64 8.06 17.95
N ASN A 182 -10.68 8.66 18.66
CA ASN A 182 -9.31 8.85 18.17
C ASN A 182 -8.37 7.71 18.61
N GLU A 183 -8.91 6.50 18.75
CA GLU A 183 -8.16 5.33 19.20
C GLU A 183 -7.83 4.42 18.03
N ILE A 184 -6.62 3.88 18.02
CA ILE A 184 -6.15 2.93 17.00
C ILE A 184 -5.84 1.62 17.72
N ALA A 185 -6.60 0.58 17.39
CA ALA A 185 -6.28 -0.78 17.75
C ALA A 185 -5.12 -1.27 16.89
N THR A 186 -4.14 -1.92 17.51
CA THR A 186 -2.93 -2.39 16.83
C THR A 186 -2.68 -3.83 17.23
N CYS A 187 -2.26 -4.67 16.28
CA CYS A 187 -1.78 -6.01 16.59
C CYS A 187 -0.34 -6.16 16.15
N ALA A 188 0.51 -6.64 17.06
CA ALA A 188 1.89 -6.95 16.79
C ALA A 188 2.10 -8.45 16.79
N VAL A 189 2.97 -8.92 15.90
CA VAL A 189 3.38 -10.32 15.86
C VAL A 189 4.71 -10.42 16.59
N SER A 190 4.71 -11.03 17.77
CA SER A 190 5.97 -11.46 18.39
C SER A 190 6.47 -12.71 17.66
N TRP A 191 7.76 -12.72 17.31
CA TRP A 191 8.44 -13.90 16.79
C TRP A 191 9.06 -14.76 17.92
N ASP A 192 8.71 -14.51 19.18
CA ASP A 192 9.11 -15.34 20.31
C ASP A 192 8.23 -16.60 20.40
N LEU A 193 8.42 -17.52 19.46
CA LEU A 193 8.25 -18.95 19.75
C LEU A 193 9.66 -19.52 19.89
N LEU A 194 10.12 -19.56 21.14
CA LEU A 194 11.19 -20.45 21.59
C LEU A 194 10.92 -21.87 21.07
N PHE A 195 11.77 -22.36 20.15
CA PHE A 195 12.26 -23.74 20.10
C PHE A 195 13.63 -23.76 19.44
#